data_AF-A0A9X9A9D0-F1
#
_entry.id   AF-A0A9X9A9D0-F1
#
_cell.length_a   1.000
_cell.length_b   1.000
_cell.length_c   1.000
_cell.angle_alpha   90.00
_cell.angle_beta   90.00
_cell.angle_gamma   90.00
#
_symmetry.space_group_name_H-M   'P 1'
#
loop_
_entity.id
_entity.type
_entity.pdbx_description
1 polymer ?
#
loop_
_entity_poly.entity_id
_entity_poly.type
_entity_poly.pdbx_seq_one_letter_code
_entity_poly.pdbx_strand_id
1 'polypeptide(L)'
;SDSISIRIITNGVQQVIGDEELIPEKSTVLGTSLVVPQEYSYLSCSSVDVVLPLNKEWKNRLINQLVEECLSNTNDKMIAYRGNKRFVQTYEPLQLEQPAKEKLPLRKNGVYLITGGLGGIGTILAKHLAQTVQANLVLLTRTGLPNRDEWDMHLKENTMYSDRIRKVLEIE
;
A
#
# COMPACT_ATOMS: atom_id res chain seq x y z
N SER A 1 -32.64 4.27 12.26
CA SER A 1 -31.48 3.62 12.88
C SER A 1 -30.52 4.70 13.32
N ASP A 2 -30.08 4.66 14.57
CA ASP A 2 -29.12 5.65 15.09
C ASP A 2 -27.76 5.44 14.40
N SER A 3 -27.15 6.55 13.97
CA SER A 3 -25.81 6.52 13.38
C SER A 3 -24.76 6.36 14.47
N ILE A 4 -23.75 5.52 14.23
CA ILE A 4 -22.64 5.30 15.16
C ILE A 4 -21.36 5.80 14.50
N SER A 5 -20.59 6.61 15.24
CA SER A 5 -19.29 7.13 14.81
C SER A 5 -18.15 6.40 15.50
N ILE A 6 -17.23 5.85 14.72
CA ILE A 6 -16.03 5.16 15.18
C ILE A 6 -14.81 6.04 14.91
N ARG A 7 -14.07 6.38 15.97
CA ARG A 7 -12.78 7.09 15.89
C ARG A 7 -11.66 6.14 16.29
N ILE A 8 -10.79 5.81 15.35
CA ILE A 8 -9.64 4.92 15.57
C ILE A 8 -8.42 5.79 15.87
N ILE A 9 -7.98 5.78 17.12
CA ILE A 9 -6.82 6.58 17.55
C ILE A 9 -5.53 5.76 17.35
N THR A 10 -4.58 6.33 16.62
CA THR A 10 -3.28 5.70 16.30
C THR A 10 -2.12 6.65 16.61
N ASN A 11 -0.90 6.14 16.60
CA ASN A 11 0.31 6.96 16.61
C ASN A 11 1.37 6.36 15.69
N GLY A 12 2.06 7.20 14.93
CA GLY A 12 3.12 6.81 14.00
C GLY A 12 2.62 6.16 12.71
N VAL A 13 1.33 6.31 12.36
CA VAL A 13 0.77 5.71 11.15
C VAL A 13 0.91 6.61 9.92
N GLN A 14 0.89 7.94 10.11
CA GLN A 14 0.88 8.91 9.02
C GLN A 14 2.16 9.77 9.04
N GLN A 15 2.83 9.90 7.90
CA GLN A 15 3.87 10.92 7.70
C GLN A 15 3.19 12.22 7.24
N VAL A 16 3.35 13.31 7.97
CA VAL A 16 2.61 14.57 7.71
C VAL A 16 3.57 15.75 7.56
N ILE A 17 4.49 15.93 8.50
CA ILE A 17 5.46 17.03 8.48
C ILE A 17 6.91 16.55 8.21
N GLY A 18 7.15 15.24 8.17
CA GLY A 18 8.39 14.63 7.69
C GLY A 18 9.38 14.24 8.79
N ASP A 19 9.10 14.59 10.05
CA ASP A 19 9.93 14.25 11.22
C ASP A 19 9.34 13.10 12.07
N GLU A 20 8.23 12.50 11.62
CA GLU A 20 7.57 11.44 12.35
C GLU A 20 8.31 10.10 12.30
N GLU A 21 8.42 9.43 13.45
CA GLU A 21 8.81 8.02 13.52
C GLU A 21 7.61 7.14 13.15
N LEU A 22 7.70 6.47 11.99
CA LEU A 22 6.62 5.64 11.46
C LEU A 22 6.64 4.22 12.05
N ILE A 23 5.45 3.68 12.29
CA ILE A 23 5.18 2.32 12.79
C ILE A 23 4.25 1.62 11.79
N PRO A 24 4.80 1.08 10.69
CA PRO A 24 4.00 0.52 9.59
C PRO A 24 3.03 -0.58 10.01
N GLU A 25 3.34 -1.34 11.07
CA GLU A 25 2.51 -2.44 11.57
C GLU A 25 1.12 -1.95 12.02
N LYS A 26 1.03 -0.71 12.50
CA LYS A 26 -0.24 -0.08 12.90
C LYS A 26 -1.08 0.39 11.71
N SER A 27 -0.47 0.55 10.53
CA SER A 27 -1.18 1.06 9.34
C SER A 27 -2.26 0.11 8.81
N THR A 28 -2.25 -1.16 9.23
CA THR A 28 -3.24 -2.16 8.83
C THR A 28 -4.67 -1.75 9.20
N VAL A 29 -4.84 -0.97 10.27
CA VAL A 29 -6.15 -0.47 10.72
C VAL A 29 -6.75 0.59 9.78
N LEU A 30 -5.93 1.27 8.96
CA LEU A 30 -6.41 2.28 8.00
C LEU A 30 -7.37 1.67 6.98
N GLY A 31 -7.10 0.44 6.54
CA GLY A 31 -7.98 -0.29 5.64
C GLY A 31 -9.38 -0.40 6.23
N THR A 32 -9.51 -0.96 7.44
CA THR A 32 -10.77 -1.09 8.15
C THR A 32 -11.48 0.26 8.30
N SER A 33 -10.75 1.33 8.64
CA SER A 33 -11.34 2.67 8.74
C SER A 33 -11.98 3.17 7.46
N LEU A 34 -11.50 2.73 6.30
CA LEU A 34 -12.01 3.15 5.00
C LEU A 34 -13.16 2.27 4.50
N VAL A 35 -13.14 0.95 4.79
CA VAL A 35 -14.12 0.00 4.22
C VAL A 35 -15.39 -0.12 5.06
N VAL A 36 -15.30 -0.05 6.40
CA VAL A 36 -16.48 -0.15 7.30
C VAL A 36 -17.65 0.75 6.88
N PRO A 37 -17.46 2.07 6.63
CA PRO A 37 -18.58 2.93 6.23
C PRO A 37 -19.09 2.66 4.80
N GLN A 38 -18.35 1.91 3.97
CA GLN A 38 -18.81 1.49 2.64
C GLN A 38 -19.70 0.25 2.72
N GLU A 39 -19.47 -0.61 3.72
CA GLU A 39 -20.25 -1.83 3.95
C GLU A 39 -21.49 -1.59 4.82
N TYR A 40 -21.40 -0.67 5.78
CA TYR A 40 -22.46 -0.39 6.75
C TYR A 40 -22.84 1.09 6.75
N SER A 41 -23.95 1.42 6.09
CA SER A 41 -24.39 2.82 5.90
C SER A 41 -24.73 3.58 7.20
N TYR A 42 -24.95 2.88 8.30
CA TYR A 42 -25.20 3.48 9.63
C TYR A 42 -23.92 3.69 10.46
N LEU A 43 -22.77 3.22 9.97
CA LEU A 43 -21.47 3.42 10.61
C LEU A 43 -20.68 4.51 9.87
N SER A 44 -20.16 5.48 10.60
CA SER A 44 -19.04 6.31 10.13
C SER A 44 -17.75 5.86 10.81
N CYS A 45 -16.63 6.01 10.12
CA CYS A 45 -15.33 5.65 10.66
C CYS A 45 -14.25 6.63 10.19
N SER A 46 -13.36 7.00 11.11
CA SER A 46 -12.18 7.80 10.80
C SER A 46 -10.97 7.34 11.61
N SER A 47 -9.79 7.57 11.05
CA SER A 47 -8.51 7.38 11.70
C SER A 47 -7.97 8.73 12.17
N VAL A 48 -7.55 8.81 13.42
CA VAL A 48 -6.93 9.99 14.04
C VAL A 48 -5.54 9.58 14.53
N ASP A 49 -4.51 10.00 13.80
CA ASP A 49 -3.12 9.71 14.16
C ASP A 49 -2.51 10.84 14.98
N VAL A 50 -1.95 10.52 16.14
CA VAL A 50 -1.45 11.48 17.11
C VAL A 50 0.02 11.24 17.44
N VAL A 51 0.67 12.26 17.99
CA VAL A 51 2.00 12.10 18.58
C VAL A 51 1.84 11.91 20.09
N LEU A 52 2.49 10.88 20.63
CA LEU A 52 2.40 10.58 22.06
C LEU A 52 3.07 11.70 22.89
N PRO A 53 2.44 12.16 23.98
CA PRO A 53 2.92 13.31 24.72
C PRO A 53 4.15 12.97 25.57
N LEU A 54 5.15 13.86 25.55
CA LEU A 54 6.35 13.76 26.39
C LEU A 54 6.18 14.34 27.80
N ASN A 55 5.14 15.14 28.04
CA ASN A 55 4.89 15.79 29.33
C ASN A 55 3.39 15.99 29.61
N LYS A 56 3.08 16.43 30.84
CA LYS A 56 1.70 16.61 31.31
C LYS A 56 0.93 17.69 30.55
N GLU A 57 1.56 18.81 30.23
CA GLU A 57 0.92 19.90 29.49
C GLU A 57 0.49 19.45 28.09
N TRP A 58 1.38 18.75 27.40
CA TRP A 58 1.07 18.16 26.10
C TRP A 58 -0.01 17.09 26.21
N LYS A 59 0.05 16.23 27.23
CA LYS A 59 -1.00 15.23 27.47
C LYS A 59 -2.38 15.86 27.61
N ASN A 60 -2.52 16.92 28.42
CA ASN A 60 -3.79 17.61 28.61
C ASN A 60 -4.31 18.22 27.30
N ARG A 61 -3.40 18.80 26.51
CA ARG A 61 -3.73 19.36 25.20
C ARG A 61 -4.24 18.29 24.24
N LEU A 62 -3.55 17.15 24.16
CA LEU A 62 -3.94 16.03 23.31
C LEU A 62 -5.31 15.48 23.72
N ILE A 63 -5.57 15.36 25.03
CA ILE A 63 -6.89 14.94 25.54
C ILE A 63 -7.97 15.90 25.05
N ASN A 64 -7.76 17.22 25.17
CA ASN A 64 -8.73 18.21 24.70
C ASN A 64 -8.96 18.10 23.19
N GLN A 65 -7.89 17.96 22.39
CA GLN A 65 -7.99 17.75 20.94
C GLN A 65 -8.80 16.50 20.58
N LEU A 66 -8.57 15.39 21.27
CA LEU A 66 -9.30 14.13 21.04
C LEU A 66 -10.77 14.23 21.45
N VAL A 67 -11.07 14.91 22.56
CA VAL A 67 -12.45 15.16 22.99
C VAL A 67 -13.17 16.02 21.95
N GLU A 68 -12.56 17.12 21.50
CA GLU A 68 -13.12 17.98 20.46
C GLU A 68 -13.34 17.20 19.15
N GLU A 69 -12.38 16.37 18.73
CA GLU A 69 -12.53 15.54 17.52
C GLU A 69 -13.71 14.56 17.63
N CYS A 70 -13.84 13.87 18.78
CA CYS A 70 -14.93 12.94 19.03
C CYS A 70 -16.30 13.60 19.05
N LEU A 71 -16.38 14.85 19.52
CA LEU A 71 -17.61 15.65 19.54
C LEU A 71 -17.86 16.38 18.21
N SER A 72 -16.90 16.38 17.29
CA SER A 72 -17.03 17.04 16.00
C SER A 72 -17.93 16.25 15.05
N ASN A 73 -18.81 16.96 14.34
CA ASN A 73 -19.66 16.41 13.28
C ASN A 73 -18.96 16.39 11.91
N THR A 74 -17.64 16.19 11.89
CA THR A 74 -16.86 16.14 10.65
C THR A 74 -16.99 14.78 9.96
N ASN A 75 -16.91 14.77 8.63
CA ASN A 75 -16.84 13.55 7.82
C ASN A 75 -15.41 13.23 7.35
N ASP A 76 -14.42 13.84 8.00
CA ASP A 76 -13.00 13.66 7.68
C ASP A 76 -12.58 12.24 8.05
N LYS A 77 -12.00 11.51 7.10
CA LYS A 77 -11.67 10.08 7.28
C LYS A 77 -10.27 9.84 7.82
N MET A 78 -9.31 10.67 7.41
CA MET A 78 -7.89 10.52 7.73
C MET A 78 -7.41 11.84 8.32
N ILE A 79 -7.23 11.83 9.64
CA ILE A 79 -6.88 13.00 10.44
C ILE A 79 -5.55 12.74 11.12
N ALA A 80 -4.76 13.79 11.29
CA ALA A 80 -3.55 13.74 12.09
C ALA A 80 -3.39 14.99 12.95
N TYR A 81 -2.94 14.81 14.18
CA TYR A 81 -2.55 15.90 15.07
C TYR A 81 -1.02 15.97 15.18
N ARG A 82 -0.45 17.13 14.84
CA ARG A 82 0.97 17.46 15.03
C ARG A 82 1.07 18.76 15.81
N GLY A 83 1.49 18.67 17.06
CA GLY A 83 1.46 19.81 17.99
C GLY A 83 0.05 20.37 18.15
N ASN A 84 -0.15 21.64 17.77
CA ASN A 84 -1.44 22.33 17.86
C ASN A 84 -2.25 22.30 16.56
N LYS A 85 -1.77 21.59 15.55
CA LYS A 85 -2.38 21.60 14.22
C LYS A 85 -3.11 20.29 13.97
N ARG A 86 -4.33 20.43 13.46
CA ARG A 86 -5.15 19.35 12.91
C ARG A 86 -4.94 19.33 11.40
N PHE A 87 -4.53 18.19 10.87
CA PHE A 87 -4.37 17.94 9.44
C PHE A 87 -5.43 16.96 8.98
N VAL A 88 -5.89 17.13 7.74
CA VAL A 88 -6.82 16.23 7.07
C VAL A 88 -6.20 15.84 5.73
N GLN A 89 -6.23 14.55 5.40
CA GLN A 89 -5.75 14.08 4.11
C GLN A 89 -6.64 14.64 2.98
N THR A 90 -5.99 15.25 2.00
CA THR A 90 -6.62 15.62 0.73
C THR A 90 -5.80 15.06 -0.43
N TYR A 91 -6.36 15.12 -1.63
CA TYR A 91 -5.71 14.70 -2.86
C TYR A 91 -5.65 15.88 -3.81
N GLU A 92 -4.48 16.10 -4.40
CA GLU A 92 -4.28 17.10 -5.44
C GLU A 92 -3.74 16.44 -6.71
N PRO A 93 -4.11 16.93 -7.90
CA PRO A 93 -3.53 16.45 -9.14
C PRO A 93 -2.02 16.69 -9.15
N LEU A 94 -1.25 15.64 -9.40
CA LEU A 94 0.20 15.75 -9.63
C LEU A 94 0.48 15.86 -11.12
N GLN A 95 0.98 17.01 -11.57
CA GLN A 95 1.46 17.16 -12.94
C GLN A 95 2.79 16.42 -13.07
N LEU A 96 2.78 15.30 -13.79
CA LEU A 96 3.99 14.56 -14.10
C LEU A 96 4.79 15.32 -15.16
N GLU A 97 6.00 15.73 -14.82
CA GLU A 97 6.97 16.20 -15.80
C GLU A 97 7.35 15.04 -16.74
N GLN A 98 7.81 15.38 -17.96
CA GLN A 98 8.39 14.35 -18.81
C GLN A 98 9.54 13.68 -18.04
N PRO A 99 9.63 12.34 -18.04
CA PRO A 99 10.72 11.65 -17.37
C PRO A 99 12.04 12.28 -17.82
N ALA A 100 12.83 12.77 -16.86
CA ALA A 100 14.16 13.24 -17.15
C ALA A 100 14.89 12.16 -17.97
N LYS A 101 15.73 12.53 -18.94
CA LYS A 101 16.55 11.59 -19.73
C LYS A 101 17.56 10.80 -18.87
N GLU A 102 17.54 10.98 -17.56
CA GLU A 102 18.30 10.19 -16.62
C GLU A 102 17.95 8.72 -16.79
N LYS A 103 19.00 7.90 -16.87
CA LYS A 103 18.82 6.45 -16.93
C LYS A 103 18.13 6.03 -15.64
N LEU A 104 17.00 5.32 -15.76
CA LEU A 104 16.42 4.59 -14.65
C LEU A 104 17.53 3.84 -13.91
N PRO A 105 17.48 3.72 -12.57
CA PRO A 105 18.51 3.03 -11.77
C PRO A 105 18.49 1.50 -11.96
N LEU A 106 18.18 1.04 -13.18
CA LEU A 106 18.17 -0.34 -13.62
C LEU A 106 19.54 -0.70 -14.20
N ARG A 107 20.10 -1.80 -13.71
CA ARG A 107 21.37 -2.36 -14.16
C ARG A 107 21.14 -3.34 -15.31
N LYS A 108 21.91 -3.19 -16.39
CA LYS A 108 22.00 -4.18 -17.46
C LYS A 108 22.49 -5.52 -16.88
N ASN A 109 21.85 -6.63 -17.23
CA ASN A 109 22.13 -7.97 -16.69
C ASN A 109 22.02 -8.06 -15.15
N GLY A 110 21.32 -7.12 -14.50
CA GLY A 110 21.08 -7.15 -13.06
C GLY A 110 20.16 -8.30 -12.66
N VAL A 111 20.24 -8.75 -11.41
CA VAL A 111 19.32 -9.76 -10.85
C VAL A 111 18.15 -9.05 -10.14
N TYR A 112 16.92 -9.38 -10.50
CA TYR A 112 15.71 -8.77 -9.95
C TYR A 112 14.73 -9.84 -9.44
N LEU A 113 14.31 -9.70 -8.19
CA LEU A 113 13.27 -10.53 -7.58
C LEU A 113 11.91 -9.86 -7.72
N ILE A 114 10.94 -10.59 -8.27
CA ILE A 114 9.55 -10.12 -8.40
C ILE A 114 8.64 -11.06 -7.62
N THR A 115 8.09 -10.57 -6.51
CA THR A 115 7.05 -11.28 -5.75
C THR A 115 5.71 -11.20 -6.48
N GLY A 116 5.02 -12.32 -6.65
CA GLY A 116 3.86 -12.39 -7.54
C GLY A 116 4.24 -12.26 -9.01
N GLY A 117 5.45 -12.67 -9.39
CA GLY A 117 6.04 -12.45 -10.72
C GLY A 117 5.23 -13.01 -11.90
N LEU A 118 4.39 -14.02 -11.68
CA LEU A 118 3.49 -14.59 -12.71
C LEU A 118 2.04 -14.06 -12.62
N GLY A 119 1.80 -13.06 -11.76
CA GLY A 119 0.55 -12.31 -11.70
C GLY A 119 0.42 -11.31 -12.86
N GLY A 120 -0.69 -10.57 -12.90
CA GLY A 120 -0.98 -9.64 -14.00
C GLY A 120 0.11 -8.58 -14.19
N ILE A 121 0.36 -7.75 -13.17
CA ILE A 121 1.38 -6.69 -13.24
C ILE A 121 2.80 -7.26 -13.22
N GLY A 122 3.04 -8.33 -12.44
CA GLY A 122 4.37 -8.94 -12.31
C GLY A 122 4.94 -9.42 -13.64
N THR A 123 4.12 -10.01 -14.50
CA THR A 123 4.54 -10.50 -15.83
C THR A 123 4.92 -9.34 -16.75
N ILE A 124 4.15 -8.25 -16.71
CA ILE A 124 4.43 -7.04 -17.52
C ILE A 124 5.76 -6.41 -17.10
N LEU A 125 6.00 -6.28 -15.79
CA LEU A 125 7.27 -5.79 -15.25
C LEU A 125 8.44 -6.69 -15.63
N ALA A 126 8.28 -8.01 -15.49
CA ALA A 126 9.29 -9.00 -15.84
C ALA A 126 9.71 -8.87 -17.31
N LYS A 127 8.72 -8.83 -18.23
CA LYS A 127 8.95 -8.64 -19.66
C LYS A 127 9.66 -7.31 -19.95
N HIS A 128 9.23 -6.23 -19.32
CA HIS A 128 9.87 -4.92 -19.49
C HIS A 128 11.34 -4.96 -19.06
N LEU A 129 11.66 -5.56 -17.91
CA LEU A 129 13.03 -5.66 -17.39
C LEU A 129 13.91 -6.58 -18.26
N ALA A 130 13.37 -7.70 -18.74
CA ALA A 130 14.08 -8.58 -19.69
C ALA A 130 14.43 -7.83 -20.98
N GLN A 131 13.48 -7.09 -21.55
CA GLN A 131 13.66 -6.38 -22.82
C GLN A 131 14.55 -5.14 -22.72
N THR A 132 14.42 -4.36 -21.64
CA THR A 132 15.11 -3.06 -21.52
C THR A 132 16.52 -3.18 -20.98
N VAL A 133 16.75 -4.10 -20.04
CA VAL A 133 18.03 -4.24 -19.35
C VAL A 133 18.57 -5.66 -19.32
N GLN A 134 17.97 -6.61 -20.08
CA GLN A 134 18.44 -8.00 -20.11
C GLN A 134 18.52 -8.59 -18.70
N ALA A 135 17.52 -8.27 -17.86
CA ALA A 135 17.48 -8.67 -16.47
C ALA A 135 17.55 -10.20 -16.30
N ASN A 136 18.29 -10.63 -15.28
CA ASN A 136 18.17 -11.97 -14.72
C ASN A 136 17.01 -11.95 -13.72
N LEU A 137 15.95 -12.70 -14.00
CA LEU A 137 14.68 -12.58 -13.26
C LEU A 137 14.47 -13.76 -12.31
N VAL A 138 14.12 -13.45 -11.06
CA VAL A 138 13.63 -14.42 -10.08
C VAL A 138 12.14 -14.15 -9.85
N LEU A 139 11.28 -15.01 -10.37
CA LEU A 139 9.82 -14.86 -10.28
C LEU A 139 9.27 -15.68 -9.12
N LEU A 140 9.07 -15.03 -7.97
CA LEU A 140 8.58 -15.70 -6.77
C LEU A 140 7.05 -15.75 -6.77
N THR A 141 6.49 -16.93 -6.55
CA THR A 141 5.04 -17.13 -6.48
C THR A 141 4.69 -18.21 -5.44
N ARG A 142 3.46 -18.19 -4.92
CA ARG A 142 3.00 -19.16 -3.90
C ARG A 142 2.96 -20.60 -4.43
N THR A 143 2.59 -20.75 -5.70
CA THR A 143 2.52 -22.05 -6.37
C THR A 143 3.68 -22.11 -7.36
N GLY A 144 4.60 -23.06 -7.18
CA GLY A 144 5.70 -23.26 -8.12
C GLY A 144 5.23 -23.60 -9.54
N LEU A 145 6.20 -23.69 -10.45
CA LEU A 145 6.01 -24.36 -11.73
C LEU A 145 6.42 -25.83 -11.58
N PRO A 146 5.83 -26.74 -12.37
CA PRO A 146 6.32 -28.10 -12.48
C PRO A 146 7.74 -28.11 -13.04
N ASN A 147 8.42 -29.27 -12.97
CA ASN A 147 9.76 -29.38 -13.54
C ASN A 147 9.70 -29.09 -15.05
N ARG A 148 10.78 -28.51 -15.61
CA ARG A 148 10.77 -27.98 -16.98
C ARG A 148 10.56 -29.05 -18.04
N ASP A 149 10.96 -30.29 -17.76
CA ASP A 149 10.73 -31.48 -18.59
C ASP A 149 9.25 -31.90 -18.67
N GLU A 150 8.42 -31.47 -17.73
CA GLU A 150 6.97 -31.74 -17.71
C GLU A 150 6.17 -30.65 -18.46
N TRP A 151 6.80 -29.55 -18.87
CA TRP A 151 6.09 -28.39 -19.40
C TRP A 151 5.32 -28.69 -20.68
N ASP A 152 5.89 -29.48 -21.59
CA ASP A 152 5.22 -29.86 -22.84
C ASP A 152 3.93 -30.65 -22.59
N MET A 153 3.93 -31.55 -21.60
CA MET A 153 2.73 -32.27 -21.18
C MET A 153 1.69 -31.29 -20.64
N HIS A 154 2.08 -30.43 -19.71
CA HIS A 154 1.18 -29.43 -19.13
C HIS A 154 0.61 -28.47 -20.17
N LEU A 155 1.38 -28.07 -21.18
CA LEU A 155 0.94 -27.22 -22.29
C LEU A 155 -0.04 -27.94 -23.23
N LYS A 156 0.21 -29.21 -23.56
CA LYS A 156 -0.66 -30.04 -24.42
C LYS A 156 -1.99 -30.37 -23.76
N GLU A 157 -1.96 -30.73 -22.48
CA GLU A 157 -3.14 -31.14 -21.71
C GLU A 157 -3.92 -29.94 -21.15
N ASN A 158 -3.42 -28.71 -21.33
CA ASN A 158 -4.02 -27.47 -20.85
C ASN A 158 -4.38 -27.50 -19.35
N THR A 159 -3.45 -27.99 -18.53
CA THR A 159 -3.57 -28.08 -17.08
C THR A 159 -3.56 -26.70 -16.37
N MET A 160 -3.70 -26.70 -15.04
CA MET A 160 -3.63 -25.46 -14.24
C MET A 160 -2.28 -24.70 -14.35
N TYR A 161 -1.23 -25.32 -14.87
CA TYR A 161 0.09 -24.70 -15.04
C TYR A 161 0.31 -24.05 -16.41
N SER A 162 -0.51 -24.34 -17.41
CA SER A 162 -0.24 -23.96 -18.81
C SER A 162 -0.10 -22.46 -18.98
N ASP A 163 -0.97 -21.66 -18.38
CA ASP A 163 -0.90 -20.20 -18.46
C ASP A 163 0.34 -19.63 -17.78
N ARG A 164 0.78 -20.27 -16.68
CA ARG A 164 1.97 -19.86 -15.95
C ARG A 164 3.23 -20.16 -16.75
N ILE A 165 3.26 -21.33 -17.41
CA ILE A 165 4.33 -21.74 -18.30
C ILE A 165 4.44 -20.78 -19.51
N ARG A 166 3.32 -20.50 -20.19
CA ARG A 166 3.28 -19.56 -21.33
C ARG A 166 3.87 -18.19 -20.96
N LYS A 167 3.50 -17.67 -19.79
CA LYS A 167 4.05 -16.40 -19.28
C LYS A 167 5.56 -16.40 -19.11
N VAL A 168 6.14 -17.50 -18.62
CA VAL A 168 7.61 -17.60 -18.51
C VAL A 168 8.26 -17.66 -19.88
N LEU A 169 7.70 -18.45 -20.80
CA LEU A 169 8.18 -18.54 -22.18
C LEU A 169 8.10 -17.21 -22.95
N GLU A 170 7.20 -16.30 -22.57
CA GLU A 170 7.14 -14.94 -23.15
C GLU A 170 8.19 -13.96 -22.60
N ILE A 171 8.80 -14.30 -21.47
CA ILE A 171 9.82 -13.49 -20.78
C ILE A 171 11.23 -13.94 -21.19
N GLU A 172 11.40 -15.25 -21.41
CA GLU A 172 12.60 -15.87 -22.00
C GLU A 172 12.85 -15.39 -23.44
#